data_AF-A0A2K3J347-F1
#
_entry.id   AF-A0A2K3J347-F1
#
_cell.length_a   1.000
_cell.length_b   1.000
_cell.length_c   1.000
_cell.angle_alpha   90.00
_cell.angle_beta   90.00
_cell.angle_gamma   90.00
#
_symmetry.space_group_name_H-M   'P 1'
#
loop_
_entity.id
_entity.type
_entity.pdbx_description
1 polymer ?
#
loop_
_entity_poly.entity_id
_entity_poly.type
_entity_poly.pdbx_seq_one_letter_code
_entity_poly.pdbx_strand_id
1 'polypeptide(L)'
;MSLMDKKRKIKISENNIISASEIGQYYFCSNAWFLQKCGFKPISANLDIGIKKHDELGKIIINSEKEIKKSNIFALFGSILLIISLLLLFFEVML
;
A
#
# COMPACT_ATOMS: atom_id res chain seq x y z
N MET A 1 0.25 29.54 -32.78
CA MET A 1 0.98 28.26 -32.73
C MET A 1 1.20 27.91 -31.26
N SER A 2 0.37 27.06 -30.67
CA SER A 2 0.68 26.42 -29.37
C SER A 2 0.05 25.03 -29.35
N LEU A 3 0.93 24.04 -29.39
CA LEU A 3 0.65 22.61 -29.31
C LEU A 3 0.43 22.25 -27.83
N MET A 4 -0.75 22.51 -27.27
CA MET A 4 -1.03 22.06 -25.89
C MET A 4 -2.38 21.36 -25.78
N ASP A 5 -2.28 20.07 -25.46
CA ASP A 5 -3.25 19.23 -24.77
C ASP A 5 -4.56 18.85 -25.47
N LYS A 6 -4.41 18.19 -26.62
CA LYS A 6 -5.40 17.19 -27.05
C LYS A 6 -5.23 15.92 -26.20
N LYS A 7 -5.69 15.93 -24.95
CA LYS A 7 -5.78 14.73 -24.09
C LYS A 7 -6.67 13.68 -24.77
N ARG A 8 -6.06 12.82 -25.58
CA ARG A 8 -6.69 11.57 -26.05
C ARG A 8 -7.01 10.74 -24.81
N LYS A 9 -8.29 10.65 -24.44
CA LYS A 9 -8.78 9.58 -23.56
C LYS A 9 -8.56 8.26 -24.29
N ILE A 10 -7.40 7.65 -24.09
CA ILE A 10 -7.14 6.28 -24.53
C ILE A 10 -8.10 5.42 -23.71
N LYS A 11 -9.11 4.86 -24.38
CA LYS A 11 -9.97 3.83 -23.80
C LYS A 11 -9.09 2.59 -23.69
N ILE A 12 -8.38 2.44 -22.56
CA ILE A 12 -7.63 1.23 -22.27
C ILE A 12 -8.68 0.14 -22.07
N SER A 13 -8.81 -0.77 -23.05
CA SER A 13 -9.61 -1.96 -22.88
C SER A 13 -9.00 -2.78 -21.73
N GLU A 14 -9.82 -3.41 -20.90
CA GLU A 14 -9.34 -4.24 -19.78
C GLU A 14 -8.37 -5.34 -20.25
N ASN A 15 -8.48 -5.78 -21.51
CA ASN A 15 -7.55 -6.72 -22.15
C ASN A 15 -6.12 -6.19 -22.33
N ASN A 16 -5.91 -4.87 -22.30
CA ASN A 16 -4.59 -4.24 -22.44
C ASN A 16 -3.94 -3.91 -21.09
N ILE A 17 -4.58 -4.25 -19.97
CA ILE A 17 -4.00 -4.08 -18.64
C ILE A 17 -3.26 -5.38 -18.29
N ILE A 18 -2.01 -5.25 -17.86
CA ILE A 18 -1.18 -6.34 -17.36
C ILE A 18 -0.90 -6.05 -15.88
N SER A 19 -1.34 -6.96 -15.01
CA SER A 19 -1.08 -6.92 -13.58
C SER A 19 0.32 -7.46 -13.24
N ALA A 20 0.81 -7.14 -12.03
CA ALA A 20 2.10 -7.63 -11.56
C ALA A 20 2.16 -9.17 -11.48
N SER A 21 1.04 -9.82 -11.12
CA SER A 21 0.93 -11.28 -11.10
C SER A 21 1.03 -11.88 -12.50
N GLU A 22 0.46 -11.22 -13.52
CA GLU A 22 0.55 -11.67 -14.91
C GLU A 22 1.98 -11.63 -15.45
N ILE A 23 2.78 -10.64 -15.07
CA ILE A 23 4.20 -10.58 -15.43
C ILE A 23 4.95 -11.78 -14.85
N GLY A 24 4.75 -12.06 -13.55
CA GLY A 24 5.36 -13.21 -12.90
C GLY A 24 4.92 -14.54 -13.52
N GLN A 25 3.64 -14.66 -13.86
CA GLN A 25 3.10 -15.84 -14.50
C GLN A 25 3.63 -16.04 -15.92
N TYR A 26 3.75 -14.98 -16.71
CA TYR A 26 4.34 -15.04 -18.05
C TYR A 26 5.80 -15.52 -18.00
N TYR A 27 6.58 -14.98 -17.05
CA TYR A 27 7.96 -15.39 -16.84
C TYR A 27 8.09 -16.86 -16.41
N PHE A 28 7.18 -17.33 -15.55
CA PHE A 28 7.15 -18.72 -15.09
C PHE A 28 6.68 -19.69 -16.20
N CYS A 29 5.58 -19.36 -16.88
CA CYS A 29 5.03 -20.15 -17.98
C CYS A 29 4.14 -19.28 -18.89
N SER A 30 4.68 -18.91 -20.05
CA SER A 30 4.00 -18.11 -21.06
C SER A 30 2.72 -18.76 -21.60
N ASN A 31 2.71 -20.09 -21.74
CA ASN A 31 1.51 -20.84 -22.18
C ASN A 31 0.39 -20.77 -21.15
N ALA A 32 0.70 -20.91 -19.85
CA ALA A 32 -0.30 -20.79 -18.79
C ALA A 32 -0.88 -19.37 -18.71
N TRP A 33 -0.03 -18.35 -18.88
CA TRP A 33 -0.46 -16.96 -18.99
C TRP A 33 -1.39 -16.74 -20.19
N PHE A 34 -1.06 -17.28 -21.38
CA PHE A 34 -1.89 -17.15 -22.57
C PHE A 34 -3.26 -17.82 -22.39
N LEU A 35 -3.30 -19.03 -21.83
CA LEU A 35 -4.57 -19.71 -21.50
C LEU A 35 -5.42 -18.88 -20.54
N GLN A 36 -4.80 -18.22 -19.57
CA GLN A 36 -5.52 -17.33 -18.67
C GLN A 36 -6.09 -16.10 -19.37
N LYS A 37 -5.37 -15.51 -20.34
CA LYS A 37 -5.90 -14.45 -21.21
C LYS A 37 -7.06 -14.93 -22.09
N CYS A 38 -7.12 -16.22 -22.43
CA CYS A 38 -8.25 -16.83 -23.12
C CYS A 38 -9.47 -17.13 -22.21
N GLY A 39 -9.37 -16.83 -20.90
CA GLY A 39 -10.47 -16.98 -19.94
C GLY A 39 -10.38 -18.21 -19.04
N PHE A 40 -9.32 -19.02 -19.15
CA PHE A 40 -9.09 -20.14 -18.23
C PHE A 40 -8.64 -19.65 -16.87
N LYS A 41 -9.32 -20.07 -15.80
CA LYS A 41 -8.93 -19.70 -14.44
C LYS A 41 -8.02 -20.77 -13.84
N PRO A 42 -6.85 -20.41 -13.29
CA PRO A 42 -6.04 -21.36 -12.55
C PRO A 42 -6.79 -21.79 -11.29
N ILE A 43 -6.90 -23.10 -11.07
CA ILE A 43 -7.55 -23.68 -9.88
C ILE A 43 -6.47 -24.41 -9.09
N SER A 44 -6.20 -23.94 -7.87
CA SER A 44 -5.35 -24.67 -6.92
C SER A 44 -5.69 -24.26 -5.49
N ALA A 45 -5.65 -25.22 -4.55
CA ALA A 45 -5.89 -24.92 -3.13
C ALA A 45 -4.89 -23.88 -2.58
N ASN A 46 -3.64 -23.89 -3.07
CA ASN A 46 -2.62 -22.94 -2.66
C ASN A 46 -2.92 -21.51 -3.12
N LEU A 47 -3.60 -21.33 -4.25
CA LEU A 47 -4.02 -20.02 -4.73
C LEU A 47 -5.03 -19.38 -3.78
N ASP A 48 -6.04 -20.14 -3.34
CA ASP A 48 -7.06 -19.66 -2.40
C ASP A 48 -6.45 -19.30 -1.04
N ILE A 49 -5.51 -20.13 -0.55
CA ILE A 49 -4.74 -19.85 0.66
C ILE A 49 -3.95 -18.55 0.51
N GLY A 50 -3.27 -18.36 -0.63
CA GLY A 50 -2.50 -17.15 -0.93
C GLY A 50 -3.37 -15.89 -0.96
N ILE A 51 -4.53 -15.95 -1.63
CA ILE A 51 -5.50 -14.84 -1.68
C ILE A 51 -5.98 -14.48 -0.29
N LYS A 52 -6.36 -15.47 0.52
CA LYS A 52 -6.81 -15.25 1.90
C LYS A 52 -5.72 -14.62 2.76
N LYS A 53 -4.47 -15.09 2.63
CA LYS A 53 -3.33 -14.52 3.36
C LYS A 53 -3.03 -13.08 2.96
N HIS A 54 -3.14 -12.75 1.68
CA HIS A 54 -3.00 -11.37 1.22
C HIS A 54 -4.08 -10.45 1.80
N ASP A 55 -5.33 -10.89 1.87
CA ASP A 55 -6.42 -10.13 2.48
C ASP A 55 -6.21 -9.94 4.01
N GLU A 56 -5.82 -11.00 4.72
CA GLU A 56 -5.47 -10.94 6.15
C GLU A 56 -4.34 -9.94 6.41
N LEU A 57 -3.26 -10.00 5.63
CA LEU A 57 -2.13 -9.06 5.73
C LEU A 57 -2.54 -7.63 5.39
N GLY A 58 -3.37 -7.44 4.37
CA GLY A 58 -3.89 -6.12 4.00
C GLY A 58 -4.64 -5.45 5.16
N LYS A 59 -5.49 -6.21 5.87
CA LYS A 59 -6.19 -5.74 7.07
C LYS A 59 -5.24 -5.37 8.20
N ILE A 60 -4.21 -6.18 8.43
CA ILE A 60 -3.19 -5.91 9.46
C ILE A 60 -2.44 -4.62 9.14
N ILE A 61 -2.01 -4.42 7.89
CA ILE A 61 -1.30 -3.21 7.46
C ILE A 61 -2.16 -1.97 7.69
N ILE A 62 -3.43 -2.01 7.26
CA ILE A 62 -4.37 -0.88 7.45
C ILE A 62 -4.57 -0.56 8.93
N ASN A 63 -4.71 -1.59 9.78
CA ASN A 63 -4.86 -1.38 11.21
C ASN A 63 -3.57 -0.86 11.86
N SER A 64 -2.41 -1.38 11.48
CA SER A 64 -1.11 -0.90 11.95
C SER A 64 -0.90 0.57 11.61
N GLU A 65 -1.29 1.01 10.40
CA GLU A 65 -1.20 2.42 10.01
C GLU A 65 -2.04 3.33 10.93
N LYS A 66 -3.22 2.87 11.36
CA LYS A 66 -4.06 3.62 12.31
C LYS A 66 -3.41 3.72 13.68
N GLU A 67 -2.80 2.64 14.16
CA GLU A 67 -2.11 2.63 15.46
C GLU A 67 -0.84 3.48 15.44
N ILE A 68 -0.09 3.49 14.33
CA ILE A 68 1.06 4.39 14.14
C ILE A 68 0.61 5.86 14.22
N LYS A 69 -0.52 6.22 13.59
CA LYS A 69 -1.06 7.59 13.68
C LYS A 69 -1.37 7.99 15.13
N LYS A 70 -1.98 7.09 15.91
CA LYS A 70 -2.23 7.33 17.35
C LYS A 70 -0.93 7.44 18.15
N SER A 71 0.02 6.54 17.89
CA SER A 71 1.34 6.55 18.53
C SER A 71 2.07 7.88 18.31
N ASN A 72 2.00 8.43 17.09
CA ASN A 72 2.62 9.72 16.78
C ASN A 72 1.96 10.88 17.54
N ILE A 73 0.64 10.83 17.76
CA ILE A 73 -0.07 11.81 18.58
C ILE A 73 0.41 11.73 20.03
N PHE A 74 0.51 10.52 20.60
CA PHE A 74 1.04 10.34 21.95
C PHE A 74 2.49 10.81 22.08
N ALA A 75 3.33 10.53 21.09
CA ALA A 75 4.72 10.99 21.05
C ALA A 75 4.81 12.53 21.05
N LEU A 76 3.92 13.20 20.31
CA LEU A 76 3.83 14.66 20.30
C LEU A 76 3.48 15.21 21.69
N PHE A 77 2.44 14.66 22.33
CA PHE A 77 2.06 15.06 23.69
C PHE A 77 3.17 14.83 24.70
N GLY A 78 3.82 13.66 24.66
CA GLY A 78 4.96 13.36 25.52
C GLY A 78 6.12 14.34 25.31
N SER A 79 6.40 14.71 24.06
CA SER A 79 7.44 15.70 23.73
C SER A 79 7.12 17.09 24.30
N ILE A 80 5.86 17.54 24.17
CA ILE A 80 5.41 18.83 24.74
C ILE A 80 5.55 18.82 26.27
N LEU A 81 5.09 17.76 26.92
CA LEU A 81 5.15 17.63 28.38
C LEU A 81 6.59 17.60 28.90
N LEU A 82 7.49 16.94 28.16
CA LEU A 82 8.92 16.92 28.45
C LEU A 82 9.54 18.32 28.35
N ILE A 83 9.22 19.09 27.29
CA ILE A 83 9.68 20.47 27.13
C ILE A 83 9.19 21.35 28.28
N ILE A 84 7.90 21.26 28.64
CA ILE A 84 7.33 22.03 29.76
C ILE A 84 8.07 21.70 31.07
N SER A 85 8.27 20.41 31.34
CA SER A 85 8.97 19.96 32.55
C SER A 85 10.41 20.48 32.60
N LEU A 86 11.11 20.47 31.46
CA LEU A 86 12.47 20.98 31.35
C LEU A 86 12.52 22.50 31.59
N LEU A 87 11.57 23.25 31.05
CA LEU A 87 11.46 24.70 31.27
C LEU A 87 11.19 25.04 32.73
N LEU A 88 10.26 24.34 33.39
CA LEU A 88 9.97 24.54 34.80
C LEU A 88 11.22 24.30 35.67
N LEU A 89 11.93 23.21 35.42
CA LEU A 89 13.19 22.91 36.11
C LEU A 89 14.24 23.99 35.87
N PHE A 90 14.37 24.47 34.62
CA PHE A 90 15.30 25.54 34.30
C PHE A 90 14.96 26.86 35.02
N PHE A 91 13.68 27.22 35.09
CA PHE A 91 13.23 28.40 35.84
C PHE A 91 13.47 28.26 37.35
N GLU A 92 13.23 27.08 37.92
CA GLU A 92 13.49 26.81 39.34
C GLU A 92 14.98 26.92 39.70
N VAL A 93 15.87 26.48 38.81
CA VAL A 93 17.32 26.58 39.04
C VAL A 93 17.86 28.01 38.85
N MET A 94 17.23 28.81 37.99
CA MET A 94 17.66 30.19 37.69
C MET A 94 17.09 31.25 38.63
N LEU A 95 15.97 30.96 39.32
CA LEU A 95 15.31 31.85 40.29
C LEU A 95 15.87 31.64 41.69
#